data_AF-A0A1S3ICT3-F1
#
_entry.id   AF-A0A1S3ICT3-F1
#
_cell.length_a   1.000
_cell.length_b   1.000
_cell.length_c   1.000
_cell.angle_alpha   90.00
_cell.angle_beta   90.00
_cell.angle_gamma   90.00
#
_symmetry.space_group_name_H-M   'P 1'
#
loop_
_entity.id
_entity.type
_entity.pdbx_description
1 polymer ?
#
loop_
_entity_poly.entity_id
_entity_poly.type
_entity_poly.pdbx_seq_one_letter_code
_entity_poly.pdbx_strand_id
1 'polypeptide(L)'
;MAGSSGLLRCPPYCKSSCTVRHHPLLLAVVNCIDTEEDQEMMESLLQDLQDCINDYTKDGKWKKEGVIPDPNEAYQFPMIHWACALGRVFAVLWLIEEDFKPTQQTTEGDTGLHRAIYCLQETCPKEALQKFQKLVPPMESALLVKNLSGCTPVHTCCQLLHKEVPKVEFHYECLAAMVGHGKRKGDGRTDTMFPSFFLILLMSTQCHPLSLSSRDTQAHMHRLRGHSE
;
A
#
# COMPACT_ATOMS: atom_id res chain seq x y z
N MET A 1 -3.33 -11.83 -31.52
CA MET A 1 -2.08 -12.42 -30.99
C MET A 1 -1.85 -11.84 -29.62
N ALA A 2 -2.27 -12.54 -28.57
CA ALA A 2 -2.04 -12.10 -27.19
C ALA A 2 -0.56 -12.38 -26.88
N GLY A 3 0.23 -11.32 -26.73
CA GLY A 3 1.63 -11.43 -26.37
C GLY A 3 1.73 -11.96 -24.94
N SER A 4 2.34 -13.13 -24.78
CA SER A 4 2.82 -13.65 -23.51
C SER A 4 3.81 -12.66 -22.92
N SER A 5 3.29 -11.71 -22.14
CA SER A 5 4.10 -10.77 -21.40
C SER A 5 4.76 -11.55 -20.27
N GLY A 6 6.06 -11.83 -20.39
CA GLY A 6 6.79 -12.61 -19.41
C GLY A 6 6.72 -11.98 -18.01
N LEU A 7 6.78 -12.83 -16.98
CA LEU A 7 6.78 -12.39 -15.57
C LEU A 7 7.88 -11.35 -15.32
N LEU A 8 7.51 -10.29 -14.59
CA LEU A 8 8.39 -9.24 -14.11
C LEU A 8 9.45 -9.83 -13.18
N ARG A 9 10.70 -9.44 -13.42
CA ARG A 9 11.86 -9.84 -12.61
C ARG A 9 12.26 -8.79 -11.58
N CYS A 10 11.63 -7.61 -11.63
CA CYS A 10 11.88 -6.51 -10.72
C CYS A 10 10.57 -5.79 -10.35
N PRO A 11 10.46 -5.25 -9.14
CA PRO A 11 9.42 -4.28 -8.79
C PRO A 11 9.50 -3.03 -9.69
N PRO A 12 8.39 -2.30 -9.88
CA PRO A 12 8.31 -1.15 -10.80
C PRO A 12 9.19 0.04 -10.40
N TYR A 13 9.78 0.01 -9.21
CA TYR A 13 10.67 1.07 -8.70
C TYR A 13 12.14 0.83 -9.02
N CYS A 14 12.49 -0.35 -9.51
CA CYS A 14 13.85 -0.66 -9.92
C CYS A 14 14.28 0.15 -11.14
N LYS A 15 15.58 0.43 -11.22
CA LYS A 15 16.19 0.94 -12.46
C LYS A 15 16.15 -0.14 -13.54
N SER A 16 16.15 0.27 -14.81
CA SER A 16 16.23 -0.64 -15.95
C SER A 16 17.49 -1.51 -15.97
N SER A 17 18.56 -1.08 -15.30
CA SER A 17 19.82 -1.80 -15.14
C SER A 17 19.92 -2.62 -13.85
N CYS A 18 18.79 -2.92 -13.18
CA CYS A 18 18.80 -3.69 -11.93
C CYS A 18 19.42 -5.09 -12.15
N THR A 19 20.44 -5.40 -11.35
CA THR A 19 21.11 -6.71 -11.32
C THR A 19 20.75 -7.53 -10.07
N VAL A 20 19.95 -6.96 -9.16
CA VAL A 20 19.53 -7.60 -7.91
C VAL A 20 18.57 -8.73 -8.22
N ARG A 21 18.85 -9.91 -7.66
CA ARG A 21 17.91 -11.04 -7.66
C ARG A 21 16.93 -10.86 -6.51
N HIS A 22 15.83 -10.15 -6.79
CA HIS A 22 14.77 -9.91 -5.81
C HIS A 22 14.15 -11.21 -5.28
N HIS A 23 13.64 -11.12 -4.06
CA HIS A 23 13.09 -12.27 -3.35
C HIS A 23 11.81 -12.79 -4.04
N PRO A 24 11.63 -14.12 -4.17
CA PRO A 24 10.46 -14.69 -4.84
C PRO A 24 9.12 -14.24 -4.27
N LEU A 25 8.99 -14.07 -2.94
CA LEU A 25 7.78 -13.51 -2.32
C LEU A 25 7.43 -12.11 -2.84
N LEU A 26 8.44 -11.25 -3.05
CA LEU A 26 8.23 -9.91 -3.61
C LEU A 26 7.82 -10.00 -5.07
N LEU A 27 8.49 -10.86 -5.85
CA LEU A 27 8.16 -11.02 -7.26
C LEU A 27 6.78 -11.62 -7.49
N ALA A 28 6.34 -12.54 -6.62
CA ALA A 28 5.00 -13.12 -6.69
C ALA A 28 3.92 -12.03 -6.59
N VAL A 29 3.98 -11.16 -5.57
CA VAL A 29 3.02 -10.05 -5.43
C VAL A 29 3.18 -8.97 -6.50
N VAL A 30 4.40 -8.73 -7.01
CA VAL A 30 4.64 -7.82 -8.14
C VAL A 30 3.94 -8.31 -9.40
N ASN A 31 3.92 -9.62 -9.63
CA ASN A 31 3.37 -10.23 -10.83
C ASN A 31 1.86 -10.42 -10.78
N CYS A 32 1.21 -10.45 -9.61
CA CYS A 32 -0.25 -10.44 -9.53
C CYS A 32 -0.83 -9.32 -10.39
N ILE A 33 -1.94 -9.57 -11.08
CA ILE A 33 -2.65 -8.56 -11.86
C ILE A 33 -3.94 -8.17 -11.15
N ASP A 34 -4.50 -7.04 -11.57
CA ASP A 34 -5.71 -6.48 -11.00
C ASP A 34 -6.65 -6.09 -12.14
N THR A 35 -7.08 -7.10 -12.90
CA THR A 35 -7.98 -6.96 -14.06
C THR A 35 -9.04 -8.05 -14.02
N GLU A 36 -10.27 -7.67 -14.35
CA GLU A 36 -11.41 -8.58 -14.48
C GLU A 36 -11.52 -9.14 -15.90
N GLU A 37 -10.77 -8.59 -16.87
CA GLU A 37 -10.83 -8.98 -18.28
C GLU A 37 -10.14 -10.33 -18.54
N ASP A 38 -9.17 -10.71 -17.72
CA ASP A 38 -8.40 -11.96 -17.82
C ASP A 38 -8.40 -12.69 -16.48
N GLN A 39 -9.57 -13.25 -16.15
CA GLN A 39 -9.81 -13.94 -14.88
C GLN A 39 -8.91 -15.17 -14.72
N GLU A 40 -8.68 -15.94 -15.80
CA GLU A 40 -7.84 -17.13 -15.77
C GLU A 40 -6.39 -16.78 -15.42
N MET A 41 -5.82 -15.75 -16.05
CA MET A 41 -4.47 -15.28 -15.72
C MET A 41 -4.39 -14.74 -14.29
N MET A 42 -5.40 -13.99 -13.86
CA MET A 42 -5.47 -13.46 -12.49
C MET A 42 -5.47 -14.58 -11.45
N GLU A 43 -6.31 -15.59 -11.63
CA GLU A 43 -6.40 -16.75 -10.74
C GLU A 43 -5.09 -17.55 -10.74
N SER A 44 -4.48 -17.77 -11.91
CA SER A 44 -3.18 -18.42 -12.02
C SER A 44 -2.09 -17.68 -11.24
N LEU A 45 -2.02 -16.35 -11.34
CA LEU A 45 -1.02 -15.55 -10.64
C LEU A 45 -1.27 -15.44 -9.14
N LEU A 46 -2.54 -15.52 -8.70
CA LEU A 46 -2.89 -15.66 -7.28
C LEU A 46 -2.48 -17.03 -6.75
N GLN A 47 -2.65 -18.10 -7.54
CA GLN A 47 -2.16 -19.43 -7.19
C GLN A 47 -0.64 -19.45 -7.07
N ASP A 48 0.10 -18.82 -7.99
CA ASP A 48 1.56 -18.67 -7.90
C ASP A 48 1.98 -17.92 -6.63
N LEU A 49 1.23 -16.89 -6.23
CA LEU A 49 1.44 -16.18 -4.96
C LEU A 49 1.23 -17.10 -3.76
N GLN A 50 0.13 -17.86 -3.75
CA GLN A 50 -0.20 -18.81 -2.70
C GLN A 50 0.88 -19.88 -2.54
N ASP A 51 1.29 -20.50 -3.64
CA ASP A 51 2.31 -21.56 -3.65
C ASP A 51 3.65 -21.03 -3.13
N CYS A 52 4.03 -19.83 -3.56
CA CYS A 52 5.23 -19.15 -3.06
C CYS A 52 5.14 -18.88 -1.56
N ILE A 53 4.02 -18.36 -1.06
CA ILE A 53 3.82 -18.14 0.39
C ILE A 53 3.92 -19.46 1.16
N ASN A 54 3.30 -20.52 0.66
CA ASN A 54 3.32 -21.84 1.29
C ASN A 54 4.76 -22.38 1.39
N ASP A 55 5.55 -22.27 0.32
CA ASP A 55 6.94 -22.73 0.29
C ASP A 55 7.86 -22.02 1.32
N TYR A 56 7.59 -20.73 1.58
CA TYR A 56 8.38 -19.93 2.53
C TYR A 56 7.84 -19.96 3.96
N THR A 57 6.55 -20.22 4.15
CA THR A 57 5.99 -20.43 5.50
C THR A 57 6.26 -21.84 6.00
N LYS A 58 6.40 -22.81 5.09
CA LYS A 58 6.83 -24.17 5.39
C LYS A 58 8.18 -24.16 6.13
N ASP A 59 8.26 -25.00 7.15
CA ASP A 59 9.43 -25.14 8.03
C ASP A 59 9.83 -23.85 8.78
N GLY A 60 8.97 -22.81 8.77
CA GLY A 60 9.19 -21.57 9.52
C GLY A 60 10.25 -20.64 8.94
N LYS A 61 10.61 -20.78 7.65
CA LYS A 61 11.61 -19.90 6.99
C LYS A 61 11.17 -18.43 6.95
N TRP A 62 9.85 -18.20 6.95
CA TRP A 62 9.23 -16.89 6.97
C TRP A 62 7.87 -16.95 7.69
N LYS A 63 7.41 -15.80 8.21
CA LYS A 63 6.13 -15.66 8.92
C LYS A 63 5.30 -14.59 8.23
N LYS A 64 3.98 -14.74 8.20
CA LYS A 64 3.03 -13.80 7.55
C LYS A 64 3.15 -12.37 8.11
N GLU A 65 3.49 -12.23 9.39
CA GLU A 65 3.72 -10.94 10.07
C GLU A 65 5.11 -10.34 9.81
N GLY A 66 6.00 -11.10 9.17
CA GLY A 66 7.35 -10.69 8.84
C GLY A 66 7.41 -9.77 7.62
N VAL A 67 8.55 -9.10 7.48
CA VAL A 67 8.91 -8.41 6.24
C VAL A 67 9.37 -9.43 5.20
N ILE A 68 9.17 -9.14 3.91
CA ILE A 68 9.78 -9.95 2.84
C ILE A 68 11.30 -9.81 2.93
N PRO A 69 12.09 -10.90 2.99
CA PRO A 69 13.54 -10.83 3.13
C PRO A 69 14.22 -10.58 1.79
N ASP A 70 13.90 -9.44 1.16
CA ASP A 70 14.56 -8.99 -0.08
C ASP A 70 16.03 -8.61 0.17
N PRO A 71 16.97 -8.96 -0.73
CA PRO A 71 18.37 -8.57 -0.59
C PRO A 71 18.58 -7.05 -0.53
N ASN A 72 17.65 -6.28 -1.09
CA ASN A 72 17.65 -4.84 -0.95
C ASN A 72 16.72 -4.43 0.21
N GLU A 73 17.32 -3.87 1.27
CA GLU A 73 16.62 -3.42 2.48
C GLU A 73 15.48 -2.44 2.20
N ALA A 74 15.60 -1.63 1.13
CA ALA A 74 14.53 -0.73 0.72
C ALA A 74 13.26 -1.48 0.29
N TYR A 75 13.35 -2.80 0.03
CA TYR A 75 12.22 -3.63 -0.34
C TYR A 75 11.65 -4.50 0.79
N GLN A 76 12.23 -4.44 2.00
CA GLN A 76 11.85 -5.28 3.13
C GLN A 76 10.62 -4.73 3.87
N PHE A 77 9.45 -4.91 3.26
CA PHE A 77 8.15 -4.58 3.87
C PHE A 77 7.27 -5.81 4.05
N PRO A 78 6.27 -5.76 4.95
CA PRO A 78 5.27 -6.82 5.00
C PRO A 78 4.55 -6.96 3.66
N MET A 79 4.13 -8.18 3.33
CA MET A 79 3.59 -8.49 2.00
C MET A 79 2.35 -7.67 1.64
N ILE A 80 1.45 -7.45 2.61
CA ILE A 80 0.23 -6.65 2.40
C ILE A 80 0.54 -5.19 2.01
N HIS A 81 1.67 -4.63 2.48
CA HIS A 81 2.11 -3.29 2.08
C HIS A 81 2.50 -3.23 0.62
N TRP A 82 3.16 -4.27 0.10
CA TRP A 82 3.49 -4.36 -1.32
C TRP A 82 2.23 -4.49 -2.18
N ALA A 83 1.30 -5.35 -1.79
CA ALA A 83 0.03 -5.50 -2.48
C ALA A 83 -0.74 -4.17 -2.54
N CYS A 84 -0.80 -3.41 -1.44
CA CYS A 84 -1.40 -2.07 -1.41
C CYS A 84 -0.62 -1.04 -2.24
N ALA A 85 0.71 -0.99 -2.12
CA ALA A 85 1.56 -0.01 -2.81
C ALA A 85 1.51 -0.17 -4.35
N LEU A 86 1.34 -1.40 -4.82
CA LEU A 86 1.22 -1.76 -6.23
C LEU A 86 -0.22 -1.72 -6.74
N GLY A 87 -1.21 -1.58 -5.84
CA GLY A 87 -2.62 -1.62 -6.16
C GLY A 87 -3.06 -2.97 -6.71
N ARG A 88 -2.65 -4.06 -6.07
CA ARG A 88 -3.11 -5.43 -6.35
C ARG A 88 -4.30 -5.74 -5.45
N VAL A 89 -5.48 -5.23 -5.80
CA VAL A 89 -6.67 -5.30 -4.94
C VAL A 89 -7.08 -6.74 -4.68
N PHE A 90 -7.12 -7.59 -5.72
CA PHE A 90 -7.44 -9.01 -5.53
C PHE A 90 -6.44 -9.73 -4.62
N ALA A 91 -5.14 -9.43 -4.75
CA ALA A 91 -4.13 -9.97 -3.85
C ALA A 91 -4.32 -9.47 -2.41
N VAL A 92 -4.71 -8.20 -2.20
CA VAL A 92 -5.01 -7.67 -0.85
C VAL A 92 -6.20 -8.41 -0.24
N LEU A 93 -7.28 -8.63 -1.00
CA LEU A 93 -8.45 -9.38 -0.53
C LEU A 93 -8.06 -10.79 -0.11
N TRP A 94 -7.38 -11.51 -1.00
CA TRP A 94 -6.92 -12.87 -0.75
C TRP A 94 -5.97 -12.95 0.46
N LEU A 95 -5.01 -12.02 0.59
CA LEU A 95 -4.09 -11.99 1.74
C LEU A 95 -4.85 -11.83 3.06
N ILE A 96 -5.90 -11.01 3.09
CA ILE A 96 -6.70 -10.80 4.31
C ILE A 96 -7.52 -12.06 4.65
N GLU A 97 -8.06 -12.74 3.64
CA GLU A 97 -8.71 -14.06 3.81
C GLU A 97 -7.72 -15.10 4.37
N GLU A 98 -6.44 -14.96 4.03
CA GLU A 98 -5.33 -15.77 4.51
C GLU A 98 -4.66 -15.20 5.79
N ASP A 99 -5.41 -14.50 6.64
CA ASP A 99 -4.98 -13.99 7.95
C ASP A 99 -3.84 -12.95 7.94
N PHE A 100 -3.49 -12.36 6.79
CA PHE A 100 -2.61 -11.19 6.79
C PHE A 100 -3.34 -9.98 7.35
N LYS A 101 -2.76 -9.38 8.39
CA LYS A 101 -3.40 -8.29 9.14
C LYS A 101 -3.37 -6.98 8.34
N PRO A 102 -4.53 -6.34 8.03
CA PRO A 102 -4.57 -5.00 7.42
C PRO A 102 -3.84 -3.94 8.24
N THR A 103 -3.79 -4.14 9.56
CA THR A 103 -3.17 -3.25 10.55
C THR A 103 -1.68 -3.49 10.74
N GLN A 104 -1.07 -4.43 10.01
CA GLN A 104 0.38 -4.66 10.08
C GLN A 104 1.12 -3.34 9.76
N GLN A 105 2.18 -3.07 10.52
CA GLN A 105 2.94 -1.83 10.39
C GLN A 105 4.37 -2.11 9.88
N THR A 106 4.93 -1.15 9.14
CA THR A 106 6.37 -1.11 8.83
C THR A 106 7.18 -0.69 10.07
N THR A 107 8.49 -0.62 9.92
CA THR A 107 9.42 -0.02 10.90
C THR A 107 9.11 1.45 11.21
N GLU A 108 8.49 2.17 10.28
CA GLU A 108 8.07 3.57 10.44
C GLU A 108 6.63 3.68 10.98
N GLY A 109 5.97 2.55 11.24
CA GLY A 109 4.57 2.52 11.68
C GLY A 109 3.56 2.64 10.53
N ASP A 110 3.97 2.69 9.27
CA ASP A 110 3.04 2.82 8.16
C ASP A 110 2.24 1.52 7.95
N THR A 111 0.95 1.63 7.66
CA THR A 111 0.10 0.52 7.19
C THR A 111 0.12 0.43 5.67
N GLY A 112 -0.49 -0.61 5.09
CA GLY A 112 -0.67 -0.72 3.64
C GLY A 112 -1.37 0.51 3.02
N LEU A 113 -2.34 1.13 3.73
CA LEU A 113 -3.01 2.34 3.25
C LEU A 113 -2.10 3.57 3.21
N HIS A 114 -1.21 3.75 4.20
CA HIS A 114 -0.21 4.81 4.15
C HIS A 114 0.67 4.65 2.90
N ARG A 115 1.14 3.43 2.65
CA ARG A 115 1.98 3.12 1.49
C ARG A 115 1.25 3.34 0.17
N ALA A 116 -0.02 2.96 0.06
CA ALA A 116 -0.84 3.20 -1.13
C ALA A 116 -0.95 4.70 -1.49
N ILE A 117 -1.13 5.58 -0.48
CA ILE A 117 -1.19 7.04 -0.67
C ILE A 117 0.11 7.57 -1.30
N TYR A 118 1.27 7.03 -0.91
CA TYR A 118 2.57 7.45 -1.45
C TYR A 118 2.88 6.86 -2.82
N CYS A 119 2.34 5.68 -3.13
CA CYS A 119 2.89 4.82 -4.17
C CYS A 119 2.03 4.72 -5.45
N LEU A 120 0.70 4.70 -5.32
CA LEU A 120 -0.18 4.29 -6.42
C LEU A 120 -0.08 5.19 -7.65
N GLN A 121 0.15 6.48 -7.45
CA GLN A 121 0.31 7.42 -8.56
C GLN A 121 1.63 7.31 -9.31
N GLU A 122 2.59 6.54 -8.81
CA GLU A 122 3.81 6.21 -9.54
C GLU A 122 3.68 4.83 -10.21
N THR A 123 2.97 3.88 -9.61
CA THR A 123 2.87 2.51 -10.11
C THR A 123 1.79 2.30 -11.16
N CYS A 124 0.63 2.92 -10.97
CA CYS A 124 -0.52 2.80 -11.86
C CYS A 124 -1.27 4.13 -11.94
N PRO A 125 -0.68 5.18 -12.55
CA PRO A 125 -1.20 6.54 -12.46
C PRO A 125 -2.64 6.70 -12.97
N LYS A 126 -3.05 5.90 -13.96
CA LYS A 126 -4.37 5.97 -14.59
C LYS A 126 -5.46 5.37 -13.70
N GLU A 127 -5.15 4.28 -12.98
CA GLU A 127 -6.07 3.53 -12.15
C GLU A 127 -5.89 3.82 -10.65
N ALA A 128 -4.94 4.68 -10.27
CA ALA A 128 -4.52 4.89 -8.88
C ALA A 128 -5.69 5.18 -7.94
N LEU A 129 -6.59 6.10 -8.32
CA LEU A 129 -7.74 6.45 -7.49
C LEU A 129 -8.75 5.30 -7.38
N GLN A 130 -9.08 4.66 -8.51
CA GLN A 130 -9.99 3.52 -8.53
C GLN A 130 -9.49 2.39 -7.63
N LYS A 131 -8.19 2.07 -7.73
CA LYS A 131 -7.54 1.05 -6.89
C LYS A 131 -7.53 1.46 -5.42
N PHE A 132 -7.20 2.71 -5.11
CA PHE A 132 -7.26 3.20 -3.74
C PHE A 132 -8.67 3.08 -3.15
N GLN A 133 -9.70 3.47 -3.90
CA GLN A 133 -11.10 3.33 -3.47
C GLN A 133 -11.49 1.87 -3.21
N LYS A 134 -11.01 0.93 -4.03
CA LYS A 134 -11.22 -0.51 -3.81
C LYS A 134 -10.41 -1.08 -2.63
N LEU A 135 -9.27 -0.47 -2.26
CA LEU A 135 -8.48 -0.86 -1.10
C LEU A 135 -9.08 -0.41 0.23
N VAL A 136 -9.82 0.70 0.27
CA VAL A 136 -10.36 1.26 1.53
C VAL A 136 -11.25 0.28 2.31
N PRO A 137 -12.25 -0.39 1.69
CA PRO A 137 -13.13 -1.31 2.43
C PRO A 137 -12.42 -2.49 3.11
N PRO A 138 -11.59 -3.30 2.42
CA PRO A 138 -10.92 -4.41 3.09
C PRO A 138 -9.86 -3.95 4.11
N MET A 139 -9.33 -2.74 3.95
CA MET A 139 -8.35 -2.15 4.86
C MET A 139 -8.99 -1.26 5.94
N GLU A 140 -10.29 -1.38 6.22
CA GLU A 140 -11.04 -0.50 7.14
C GLU A 140 -10.37 -0.37 8.52
N SER A 141 -9.90 -1.48 9.09
CA SER A 141 -9.24 -1.49 10.40
C SER A 141 -7.93 -0.70 10.43
N ALA A 142 -7.31 -0.46 9.27
CA ALA A 142 -6.08 0.33 9.14
C ALA A 142 -6.32 1.84 9.07
N LEU A 143 -7.57 2.32 8.89
CA LEU A 143 -7.89 3.74 8.75
C LEU A 143 -7.58 4.58 10.01
N LEU A 144 -7.60 3.94 11.18
CA LEU A 144 -7.35 4.60 12.47
C LEU A 144 -5.95 4.31 13.03
N VAL A 145 -5.18 3.43 12.38
CA VAL A 145 -3.82 3.10 12.82
C VAL A 145 -2.92 4.30 12.57
N LYS A 146 -2.17 4.70 13.60
CA LYS A 146 -1.20 5.79 13.53
C LYS A 146 0.19 5.24 13.26
N ASN A 147 0.91 5.85 12.33
CA ASN A 147 2.34 5.63 12.17
C ASN A 147 3.15 6.28 13.29
N LEU A 148 4.48 6.16 13.27
CA LEU A 148 5.35 6.71 14.31
C LEU A 148 5.33 8.25 14.38
N SER A 149 4.85 8.93 13.32
CA SER A 149 4.63 10.38 13.33
C SER A 149 3.27 10.77 13.94
N GLY A 150 2.51 9.81 14.47
CA GLY A 150 1.16 10.01 14.99
C GLY A 150 0.10 10.19 13.90
N CYS A 151 0.44 9.97 12.64
CA CYS A 151 -0.44 10.19 11.50
C CYS A 151 -1.21 8.92 11.17
N THR A 152 -2.52 9.05 10.98
CA THR A 152 -3.32 8.02 10.29
C THR A 152 -3.23 8.22 8.77
N PRO A 153 -3.78 7.31 7.92
CA PRO A 153 -3.84 7.54 6.48
C PRO A 153 -4.53 8.86 6.11
N VAL A 154 -5.59 9.25 6.83
CA VAL A 154 -6.27 10.54 6.66
C VAL A 154 -5.33 11.71 6.95
N HIS A 155 -4.61 11.69 8.07
CA HIS A 155 -3.62 12.72 8.41
C HIS A 155 -2.53 12.82 7.34
N THR A 156 -2.11 11.67 6.80
CA THR A 156 -1.10 11.59 5.73
C THR A 156 -1.56 12.33 4.48
N CYS A 157 -2.79 12.13 4.01
CA CYS A 157 -3.36 12.92 2.91
C CYS A 157 -3.36 14.42 3.23
N CYS A 158 -3.83 14.82 4.42
CA CYS A 158 -3.86 16.23 4.83
C CYS A 158 -2.47 16.87 4.82
N GLN A 159 -1.44 16.16 5.30
CA GLN A 159 -0.07 16.65 5.29
C GLN A 159 0.49 16.81 3.88
N LEU A 160 0.17 15.89 2.96
CA LEU A 160 0.58 16.00 1.56
C LEU A 160 -0.13 17.18 0.87
N LEU A 161 -1.42 17.37 1.11
CA LEU A 161 -2.17 18.52 0.60
C LEU A 161 -1.58 19.86 1.09
N HIS A 162 -1.13 19.93 2.34
CA HIS A 162 -0.53 21.15 2.89
C HIS A 162 0.86 21.46 2.34
N LYS A 163 1.61 20.43 1.93
CA LYS A 163 3.00 20.58 1.44
C LYS A 163 3.10 21.02 -0.02
N GLU A 164 1.98 21.32 -0.68
CA GLU A 164 1.90 21.65 -2.11
C GLU A 164 2.66 20.63 -2.99
N VAL A 165 2.66 19.35 -2.57
CA VAL A 165 3.31 18.32 -3.37
C VAL A 165 2.58 18.16 -4.70
N PRO A 166 3.27 17.71 -5.76
CA PRO A 166 2.60 17.33 -6.99
C PRO A 166 1.43 16.40 -6.72
N LYS A 167 0.39 16.46 -7.56
CA LYS A 167 -0.74 15.53 -7.53
C LYS A 167 -1.71 15.70 -6.33
N VAL A 168 -1.85 16.93 -5.86
CA VAL A 168 -2.85 17.38 -4.86
C VAL A 168 -4.22 16.74 -5.06
N GLU A 169 -4.72 16.69 -6.30
CA GLU A 169 -6.04 16.12 -6.63
C GLU A 169 -6.19 14.67 -6.16
N PHE A 170 -5.19 13.83 -6.35
CA PHE A 170 -5.26 12.44 -5.91
C PHE A 170 -5.26 12.32 -4.39
N HIS A 171 -4.46 13.13 -3.69
CA HIS A 171 -4.45 13.11 -2.23
C HIS A 171 -5.78 13.60 -1.65
N TYR A 172 -6.41 14.58 -2.31
CA TYR A 172 -7.76 15.04 -1.97
C TYR A 172 -8.80 13.94 -2.20
N GLU A 173 -8.75 13.26 -3.34
CA GLU A 173 -9.66 12.16 -3.66
C GLU A 173 -9.46 10.92 -2.76
N CYS A 174 -8.22 10.61 -2.36
CA CYS A 174 -7.94 9.58 -1.36
C CYS A 174 -8.54 9.94 0.01
N LEU A 175 -8.40 11.20 0.43
CA LEU A 175 -9.03 11.72 1.64
C LEU A 175 -10.56 11.57 1.56
N ALA A 176 -11.17 11.99 0.45
CA ALA A 176 -12.60 11.88 0.21
C ALA A 176 -13.08 10.42 0.25
N ALA A 177 -12.34 9.49 -0.36
CA ALA A 177 -12.65 8.07 -0.36
C ALA A 177 -12.70 7.48 1.06
N MET A 178 -11.71 7.78 1.91
CA MET A 178 -11.64 7.32 3.29
C MET A 178 -12.76 7.92 4.16
N VAL A 179 -12.97 9.24 4.08
CA VAL A 179 -14.02 9.92 4.85
C VAL A 179 -15.42 9.47 4.40
N GLY A 180 -15.62 9.32 3.09
CA GLY A 180 -16.86 8.83 2.51
C GLY A 180 -17.19 7.39 2.94
N HIS A 181 -16.18 6.52 3.05
CA HIS A 181 -16.35 5.17 3.58
C HIS A 181 -16.83 5.20 5.05
N GLY A 182 -16.22 6.03 5.90
CA GLY A 182 -16.64 6.20 7.29
C GLY A 182 -18.08 6.69 7.45
N LYS A 183 -18.50 7.68 6.64
CA LYS A 183 -19.88 8.22 6.68
C LYS A 183 -20.95 7.20 6.32
N ARG A 184 -20.74 6.39 5.28
CA ARG A 184 -21.70 5.36 4.84
C ARG A 184 -21.99 4.29 5.91
N LYS A 185 -21.05 4.02 6.82
CA LYS A 185 -21.27 3.15 7.97
C LYS A 185 -21.97 3.85 9.14
N GLY A 186 -21.79 5.16 9.28
CA GLY A 186 -22.42 5.96 10.34
C GLY A 186 -23.94 6.10 10.17
N ASP A 187 -24.44 6.23 8.94
CA ASP A 187 -25.89 6.36 8.66
C ASP A 187 -26.72 5.10 9.00
N GLY A 188 -26.07 3.96 9.30
CA GLY A 188 -26.72 2.75 9.82
C GLY A 188 -26.75 2.66 11.35
N ARG A 189 -26.19 3.63 12.08
CA ARG A 189 -26.16 3.68 13.54
C ARG A 189 -26.50 5.10 14.01
N THR A 190 -27.70 5.27 14.55
CA THR A 190 -28.11 6.48 15.26
C THR A 190 -27.08 6.87 16.32
N ASP A 191 -26.68 8.13 16.27
CA ASP A 191 -26.04 8.94 17.32
C ASP A 191 -24.80 8.36 18.02
N THR A 192 -23.64 8.52 17.38
CA THR A 192 -22.49 9.14 18.05
C THR A 192 -21.72 10.01 17.04
N MET A 193 -21.88 11.32 17.23
CA MET A 193 -21.08 12.44 16.75
C MET A 193 -19.73 12.06 16.09
N PHE A 194 -19.71 11.87 14.77
CA PHE A 194 -18.49 12.10 13.98
C PHE A 194 -18.38 13.61 13.78
N PRO A 195 -17.37 14.26 14.36
CA PRO A 195 -17.35 15.71 14.32
C PRO A 195 -17.01 16.18 12.90
N SER A 196 -17.78 17.18 12.46
CA SER A 196 -17.70 17.89 11.18
C SER A 196 -16.25 18.08 10.70
N PHE A 197 -16.04 18.14 9.37
CA PHE A 197 -14.76 18.36 8.66
C PHE A 197 -13.75 19.32 9.36
N PHE A 198 -14.26 20.32 10.08
CA PHE A 198 -13.49 21.25 10.91
C PHE A 198 -12.68 20.58 12.04
N LEU A 199 -13.16 19.47 12.62
CA LEU A 199 -12.49 18.75 13.70
C LEU A 199 -11.39 17.82 13.20
N ILE A 200 -11.49 17.27 11.98
CA ILE A 200 -10.39 16.56 11.31
C ILE A 200 -9.24 17.52 11.00
N LEU A 201 -9.57 18.73 10.54
CA LEU A 201 -8.62 19.84 10.38
C LEU A 201 -8.00 20.27 11.73
N LEU A 202 -8.77 20.35 12.81
CA LEU A 202 -8.24 20.62 14.16
C LEU A 202 -7.36 19.48 14.70
N MET A 203 -7.65 18.21 14.38
CA MET A 203 -6.83 17.06 14.80
C MET A 203 -5.45 17.02 14.13
N SER A 204 -5.28 17.68 12.98
CA SER A 204 -3.99 17.82 12.31
C SER A 204 -2.95 18.59 13.14
N THR A 205 -3.39 19.40 14.12
CA THR A 205 -2.52 20.16 15.04
C THR A 205 -1.89 19.29 16.14
N GLN A 206 -2.31 18.03 16.29
CA GLN A 206 -1.76 17.08 17.27
C GLN A 206 -0.68 16.16 16.69
N CYS A 207 -0.41 16.24 15.39
CA CYS A 207 0.69 15.51 14.77
C CYS A 207 1.98 16.30 14.97
N HIS A 208 3.08 15.63 15.34
CA HIS A 208 4.39 16.28 15.23
C HIS A 208 4.58 16.71 13.77
N PRO A 209 5.05 17.94 13.50
CA PRO A 209 5.43 18.32 12.15
C PRO A 209 6.42 17.26 11.69
N LEU A 210 6.14 16.60 10.55
CA LEU A 210 6.95 15.51 10.00
C LEU A 210 8.43 15.86 10.19
N SER A 211 9.04 15.28 11.23
CA SER A 211 10.41 15.58 11.60
C SER A 211 11.26 14.89 10.55
N LEU A 212 11.56 15.61 9.47
CA LEU A 212 12.52 15.20 8.45
C LEU A 212 12.32 13.82 7.80
N SER A 213 11.15 13.19 7.85
CA SER A 213 10.90 11.90 7.15
C SER A 213 10.02 11.99 5.89
N SER A 214 9.49 13.16 5.52
CA SER A 214 8.96 13.32 4.15
C SER A 214 10.05 13.54 3.12
N ARG A 215 11.25 13.98 3.58
CA ARG A 215 12.46 13.77 2.82
C ARG A 215 12.69 12.29 2.63
N ASP A 216 12.23 11.41 3.52
CA ASP A 216 12.40 9.96 3.42
C ASP A 216 11.28 9.21 2.72
N THR A 217 10.08 9.73 2.45
CA THR A 217 9.17 9.04 1.52
C THR A 217 9.52 9.35 0.08
N GLN A 218 9.85 10.62 -0.20
CA GLN A 218 10.43 11.02 -1.49
C GLN A 218 11.87 10.51 -1.61
N ALA A 219 12.70 10.52 -0.56
CA ALA A 219 14.01 9.87 -0.51
C ALA A 219 13.89 8.36 -0.45
N HIS A 220 12.83 7.73 0.03
CA HIS A 220 12.64 6.28 -0.05
C HIS A 220 12.18 5.88 -1.44
N MET A 221 11.27 6.63 -2.07
CA MET A 221 10.99 6.48 -3.51
C MET A 221 12.24 6.82 -4.35
N HIS A 222 13.08 7.76 -3.93
CA HIS A 222 14.41 8.04 -4.52
C HIS A 222 15.47 7.01 -4.13
N ARG A 223 15.39 6.29 -2.99
CA ARG A 223 16.28 5.21 -2.54
C ARG A 223 15.92 3.92 -3.29
N LEU A 224 14.63 3.64 -3.45
CA LEU A 224 14.07 2.65 -4.37
C LEU A 224 14.52 2.95 -5.81
N ARG A 225 14.53 4.23 -6.22
CA ARG A 225 15.09 4.69 -7.51
C ARG A 225 16.61 4.90 -7.51
N GLY A 226 17.32 4.70 -6.40
CA GLY A 226 18.64 5.29 -6.23
C GLY A 226 19.33 4.97 -4.91
N HIS A 227 19.90 3.76 -4.82
CA HIS A 227 21.15 3.44 -4.11
C HIS A 227 21.85 2.34 -4.94
N SER A 228 23.10 2.43 -5.38
CA SER A 228 24.04 3.53 -5.65
C SER A 228 25.37 2.87 -6.00
N GLU A 229 25.84 3.01 -7.24
CA GLU A 229 27.07 3.72 -7.60
C GLU A 229 26.82 4.41 -8.95
#